data_AF-A0A2E4A8Z9-F1
#
_entry.id   AF-A0A2E4A8Z9-F1
#
_cell.length_a   1.000
_cell.length_b   1.000
_cell.length_c   1.000
_cell.angle_alpha   90.00
_cell.angle_beta   90.00
_cell.angle_gamma   90.00
#
_symmetry.space_group_name_H-M   'P 1'
#
loop_
_entity.id
_entity.type
_entity.pdbx_description
1 polymer ?
#
loop_
_entity_poly.entity_id
_entity_poly.type
_entity_poly.pdbx_seq_one_letter_code
_entity_poly.pdbx_strand_id
1 'polypeptide(L)' 'MNERIGELKIKAQNGDVHAQTYLGYIYEMGRGVNKHLRESSQWYLMAAKSGNRYAIEALEEIRRSSTGL' A
#
# COMPACT_ATOMS: atom_id res chain seq x y z
N MET A 1 -2.24 12.62 13.40
CA MET A 1 -2.45 11.45 12.52
C MET A 1 -1.59 11.51 11.24
N ASN A 2 -1.36 12.70 10.65
CA ASN A 2 -0.52 12.84 9.45
C ASN A 2 1.00 12.71 9.70
N GLU A 3 1.49 13.03 10.90
CA GLU A 3 2.92 12.88 11.26
C GLU A 3 3.43 11.44 11.17
N ARG A 4 2.57 10.44 11.42
CA ARG A 4 2.96 9.02 11.33
C ARG A 4 3.13 8.51 9.91
N ILE A 5 2.52 9.14 8.90
CA ILE A 5 2.66 8.73 7.49
C ILE A 5 4.05 9.08 6.97
N GLY A 6 4.61 10.22 7.39
CA GLY A 6 5.98 10.60 7.04
C GLY A 6 7.01 9.57 7.51
N GLU A 7 6.96 9.19 8.78
CA GLU A 7 7.82 8.14 9.34
C GLU A 7 7.61 6.79 8.67
N LEU A 8 6.36 6.42 8.41
CA LEU A 8 6.01 5.17 7.74
C LEU A 8 6.59 5.12 6.32
N LYS A 9 6.56 6.26 5.59
CA LYS A 9 7.15 6.40 4.26
C LYS A 9 8.65 6.17 4.28
N ILE A 10 9.36 6.73 5.26
CA ILE A 10 10.80 6.50 5.42
C ILE A 10 11.08 5.01 5.67
N LYS A 11 10.34 4.36 6.57
CA LYS A 11 10.50 2.93 6.84
C LYS A 11 10.21 2.07 5.61
N ALA A 12 9.13 2.37 4.89
CA ALA A 12 8.76 1.67 3.68
C ALA A 12 9.80 1.81 2.57
N GLN A 13 10.39 3.00 2.42
CA GLN A 13 11.51 3.25 1.51
C GLN A 13 12.78 2.48 1.89
N ASN A 14 12.99 2.26 3.19
CA ASN A 14 14.10 1.43 3.71
C ASN A 14 13.84 -0.09 3.60
N GLY A 15 12.75 -0.51 2.97
CA GLY A 15 12.45 -1.92 2.75
C GLY A 15 11.66 -2.60 3.87
N ASP A 16 11.12 -1.84 4.82
CA ASP A 16 10.21 -2.39 5.84
C ASP A 16 8.90 -2.83 5.17
N VAL A 17 8.74 -4.15 5.05
CA VAL A 17 7.58 -4.79 4.41
C VAL A 17 6.28 -4.44 5.13
N HIS A 18 6.29 -4.34 6.46
CA HIS A 18 5.09 -3.98 7.22
C HIS A 18 4.71 -2.51 6.95
N ALA A 19 5.70 -1.62 6.86
CA ALA A 19 5.45 -0.23 6.52
C ALA A 19 4.94 -0.04 5.08
N GLN A 20 5.50 -0.79 4.12
CA GLN A 20 5.01 -0.83 2.74
C GLN A 20 3.55 -1.29 2.67
N THR A 21 3.24 -2.42 3.32
CA THR A 21 1.86 -2.93 3.38
C THR A 21 0.91 -1.92 4.03
N TYR A 22 1.34 -1.28 5.12
CA TYR A 22 0.49 -0.33 5.83
C TYR A 22 0.28 0.98 5.06
N LEU A 23 1.27 1.48 4.32
CA LEU A 23 1.08 2.60 3.39
C LEU A 23 0.11 2.25 2.27
N GLY A 24 0.24 1.05 1.69
CA GLY A 24 -0.71 0.53 0.71
C GLY A 24 -2.13 0.67 1.24
N TYR A 25 -2.39 0.10 2.42
CA TYR A 25 -3.70 0.16 3.08
C TYR A 25 -4.20 1.58 3.35
N ILE A 26 -3.32 2.47 3.81
CA ILE A 26 -3.68 3.87 4.07
C ILE A 26 -4.17 4.57 2.79
N TYR A 27 -3.43 4.42 1.68
CA TYR A 27 -3.80 5.00 0.40
C TYR A 27 -5.00 4.31 -0.25
N GLU A 28 -5.19 3.02 -0.02
CA GLU A 28 -6.35 2.25 -0.49
C GLU A 28 -7.66 2.74 0.16
N MET A 29 -7.62 2.95 1.48
CA MET A 29 -8.78 3.33 2.29
C MET A 29 -8.98 4.85 2.39
N GLY A 30 -7.95 5.64 2.05
CA GLY A 30 -7.97 7.09 2.28
C GLY A 30 -7.97 7.47 3.77
N ARG A 31 -7.23 6.72 4.61
CA ARG A 31 -7.20 6.99 6.06
C ARG A 31 -6.22 8.12 6.39
N GLY A 32 -6.75 9.33 6.57
CA GLY A 32 -5.92 10.51 6.88
C GLY A 32 -5.23 11.12 5.66
N VAL A 33 -5.44 10.54 4.47
CA VAL A 33 -5.02 11.04 3.16
C VAL A 33 -6.14 10.79 2.15
N ASN A 34 -6.07 11.42 0.97
CA ASN A 34 -6.98 11.06 -0.11
C ASN A 34 -6.72 9.63 -0.59
N LYS A 35 -7.79 8.93 -0.97
CA LYS A 35 -7.70 7.59 -1.57
C LYS A 35 -6.95 7.68 -2.90
N HIS A 36 -5.86 6.92 -3.00
CA HIS A 36 -5.00 6.87 -4.19
C HIS A 36 -4.61 5.43 -4.50
N LEU A 37 -5.46 4.73 -5.25
CA LEU A 37 -5.24 3.33 -5.63
C LEU A 37 -3.91 3.12 -6.37
N ARG A 38 -3.47 4.09 -7.17
CA ARG A 38 -2.17 4.01 -7.86
C ARG A 38 -0.99 3.98 -6.89
N GLU A 39 -0.98 4.85 -5.89
CA GLU A 39 0.06 4.85 -4.84
C GLU A 39 -0.05 3.59 -3.97
N SER A 40 -1.27 3.19 -3.63
CA SER A 40 -1.54 1.94 -2.92
C SER A 40 -0.92 0.73 -3.62
N SER A 41 -1.17 0.56 -4.92
CA SER A 41 -0.61 -0.53 -5.71
C SER A 41 0.91 -0.49 -5.75
N GLN A 42 1.54 0.68 -5.78
CA GLN A 42 3.01 0.77 -5.75
C GLN A 42 3.60 0.23 -4.45
N TRP A 43 3.03 0.62 -3.30
CA TRP A 43 3.48 0.14 -2.01
C TRP A 43 3.22 -1.35 -1.80
N TYR A 44 2.02 -1.83 -2.16
CA TYR A 44 1.75 -3.25 -2.11
C TYR A 44 2.64 -4.06 -3.06
N LEU A 45 2.98 -3.54 -4.24
CA LEU A 45 3.90 -4.21 -5.17
C LEU A 45 5.29 -4.41 -4.55
N MET A 46 5.79 -3.43 -3.79
CA MET A 46 7.05 -3.58 -3.06
C MET A 46 6.95 -4.67 -2.00
N ALA A 47 5.90 -4.66 -1.17
CA ALA A 47 5.70 -5.67 -0.14
C ALA A 47 5.47 -7.08 -0.71
N ALA A 48 4.76 -7.19 -1.83
CA ALA A 48 4.50 -8.43 -2.53
C ALA A 48 5.80 -9.06 -3.10
N LYS A 49 6.74 -8.23 -3.57
CA LYS A 49 8.08 -8.71 -3.99
C LYS A 49 8.86 -9.36 -2.85
N SER A 50 8.59 -8.98 -1.61
CA SER A 50 9.16 -9.59 -0.40
C SER A 50 8.34 -10.81 0.10
N GLY A 51 7.34 -11.27 -0.66
CA GLY A 51 6.51 -12.42 -0.30
C GLY A 51 5.39 -12.12 0.70
N ASN A 52 5.06 -10.84 0.93
CA ASN A 52 3.96 -10.49 1.82
C ASN A 52 2.61 -10.91 1.23
N ARG A 53 1.97 -11.93 1.84
CA ARG A 53 0.72 -12.50 1.32
C ARG A 53 -0.43 -11.49 1.28
N TYR A 54 -0.56 -10.66 2.31
CA TYR A 54 -1.59 -9.63 2.34
C TYR A 54 -1.44 -8.63 1.20
N ALA A 55 -0.21 -8.18 0.91
CA ALA A 55 0.04 -7.27 -0.20
C ALA A 55 -0.25 -7.90 -1.57
N ILE A 56 0.02 -9.20 -1.75
CA ILE A 56 -0.36 -9.95 -2.95
C ILE A 56 -1.89 -9.98 -3.10
N GLU A 57 -2.61 -10.33 -2.05
CA GLU A 57 -4.09 -10.37 -2.04
C GLU A 57 -4.69 -8.98 -2.34
N ALA A 58 -4.18 -7.93 -1.70
CA ALA A 58 -4.66 -6.57 -1.91
C ALA A 58 -4.37 -6.04 -3.33
N LEU A 59 -3.23 -6.40 -3.94
CA LEU A 59 -2.95 -6.07 -5.34
C LEU A 59 -3.93 -6.73 -6.30
N GLU A 60 -4.26 -8.00 -6.05
CA GLU A 60 -5.23 -8.72 -6.86
C GLU A 60 -6.62 -8.11 -6.73
N GLU A 61 -7.02 -7.67 -5.54
CA GLU A 61 -8.27 -6.93 -5.35
C GLU A 61 -8.29 -5.61 -6.14
N ILE A 62 -7.22 -4.80 -6.02
CA ILE A 62 -7.13 -3.54 -6.77
C ILE A 62 -7.17 -3.79 -8.28
N ARG A 63 -6.44 -4.80 -8.78
CA ARG A 63 -6.49 -5.17 -10.20
C ARG A 63 -7.88 -5.61 -10.63
N ARG A 64 -8.54 -6.49 -9.87
CA ARG A 64 -9.90 -6.98 -10.18
C ARG A 64 -10.93 -5.86 -10.21
N SER A 65 -10.85 -4.91 -9.27
CA SER A 65 -11.72 -3.72 -9.25
C SER A 65 -11.48 -2.79 -10.43
N SER A 66 -10.27 -2.78 -11.00
CA SER A 66 -9.89 -1.95 -12.14
C SER A 66 -10.26 -2.57 -13.49
N THR A 67 -10.40 -3.90 -13.57
CA THR A 67 -10.75 -4.64 -14.80
C THR A 67 -12.27 -4.90 -14.93
N GLY A 68 -13.08 -4.34 -14.03
CA GLY A 68 -14.55 -4.39 -14.10
C GLY A 68 -15.13 -3.24 -14.93
N LEU A 69 -14.79 -3.15 -16.22
CA LEU A 69 -15.41 -2.29 -17.22
C LEU A 69 -15.56 -3.04 -18.54
#